data_AF-A0A3C0MGS1-F1
#
_entry.id   AF-A0A3C0MGS1-F1
#
_cell.length_a   1.000
_cell.length_b   1.000
_cell.length_c   1.000
_cell.angle_alpha   90.00
_cell.angle_beta   90.00
_cell.angle_gamma   90.00
#
_symmetry.space_group_name_H-M   'P 1'
#
loop_
_entity.id
_entity.type
_entity.pdbx_description
1 polymer ?
#
loop_
_entity_poly.entity_id
_entity_poly.type
_entity_poly.pdbx_seq_one_letter_code
_entity_poly.pdbx_strand_id
1 'polypeptide(L)'
;MIIEYLKTGWTRPYLLALFAAANLTPRAALRETKSPAQDLGLLDDGVPDETLLAAMMVHPVLVNRPIVCTPRGVKLCRPSETVLDLLDHLPPGPLTKEDGQLLIDAQGRRVA
;
A
#
# COMPACT_ATOMS: atom_id res chain seq x y z
N MET A 1 4.25 13.17 6.34
CA MET A 1 5.36 13.17 5.36
C MET A 1 4.95 12.33 4.17
N ILE A 2 5.29 12.74 2.94
CA ILE A 2 5.05 11.96 1.72
C ILE A 2 6.40 11.47 1.21
N ILE A 3 6.51 10.18 0.88
CA ILE A 3 7.74 9.58 0.34
C ILE A 3 7.46 9.12 -1.10
N GLU A 4 8.20 9.68 -2.06
CA GLU A 4 8.17 9.24 -3.45
C GLU A 4 9.00 7.95 -3.61
N TYR A 5 8.44 6.81 -3.19
CA TYR A 5 9.13 5.52 -3.12
C TYR A 5 9.80 5.07 -4.42
N LEU A 6 9.30 5.49 -5.59
CA LEU A 6 9.92 5.18 -6.88
C LEU A 6 11.27 5.88 -7.08
N LYS A 7 11.45 7.06 -6.48
CA LYS A 7 12.71 7.83 -6.52
C LYS A 7 13.61 7.47 -5.35
N THR A 8 13.04 7.32 -4.16
CA THR A 8 13.78 7.03 -2.94
C THR A 8 14.27 5.58 -2.89
N GLY A 9 13.51 4.65 -3.50
CA GLY A 9 13.78 3.22 -3.43
C GLY A 9 13.44 2.62 -2.06
N TRP A 10 13.84 1.37 -1.88
CA TRP A 10 13.59 0.60 -0.67
C TRP A 10 14.89 0.03 -0.11
N THR A 11 14.95 -0.08 1.22
CA THR A 11 15.94 -0.92 1.89
C THR A 11 15.25 -2.15 2.46
N ARG A 12 15.99 -3.27 2.51
CA ARG A 12 15.51 -4.52 3.10
C ARG A 12 14.93 -4.36 4.51
N PRO A 13 15.63 -3.75 5.49
CA PRO A 13 15.08 -3.63 6.85
C PRO A 13 13.80 -2.80 6.86
N TYR A 14 13.69 -1.79 6.01
CA TYR A 14 12.51 -0.94 5.94
C TYR A 14 11.29 -1.67 5.33
N LEU A 15 11.50 -2.45 4.27
CA LEU A 15 10.42 -3.30 3.71
C LEU A 15 9.92 -4.32 4.72
N LEU A 16 10.83 -5.03 5.38
CA LEU A 16 10.46 -6.02 6.40
C LEU A 16 9.67 -5.37 7.55
N ALA A 17 10.13 -4.21 8.03
CA ALA A 17 9.43 -3.48 9.09
C ALA A 17 8.03 -3.01 8.64
N LEU A 18 7.90 -2.47 7.43
CA LEU A 18 6.62 -2.04 6.88
C LEU A 18 5.65 -3.22 6.70
N PHE A 19 6.12 -4.33 6.14
CA PHE A 19 5.29 -5.51 5.90
C PHE A 19 4.86 -6.16 7.21
N ALA A 20 5.75 -6.27 8.18
CA ALA A 20 5.39 -6.74 9.52
C ALA A 20 4.34 -5.82 10.18
N ALA A 21 4.53 -4.51 10.13
CA ALA A 21 3.59 -3.54 10.71
C ALA A 21 2.24 -3.51 10.00
N ALA A 22 2.20 -3.83 8.70
CA ALA A 22 0.99 -3.91 7.90
C ALA A 22 0.34 -5.29 7.88
N ASN A 23 0.93 -6.28 8.55
CA ASN A 23 0.53 -7.69 8.50
C ASN A 23 0.46 -8.23 7.05
N LEU A 24 1.49 -7.91 6.25
CA LEU A 24 1.61 -8.32 4.86
C LEU A 24 2.78 -9.29 4.68
N THR A 25 2.62 -10.23 3.77
CA THR A 25 3.75 -10.97 3.18
C THR A 25 4.29 -10.20 1.97
N PRO A 26 5.56 -10.41 1.57
CA PRO A 26 6.07 -9.89 0.30
C PRO A 26 5.20 -10.25 -0.89
N ARG A 27 4.62 -11.46 -0.91
CA ARG A 27 3.62 -11.87 -1.89
C ARG A 27 2.39 -10.95 -1.91
N ALA A 28 1.78 -10.70 -0.76
CA ALA A 28 0.59 -9.85 -0.65
C ALA A 28 0.88 -8.37 -0.99
N ALA A 29 2.13 -7.93 -0.81
CA ALA A 29 2.58 -6.58 -1.15
C ALA A 29 3.03 -6.44 -2.62
N LEU A 30 3.11 -7.54 -3.38
CA LEU A 30 3.53 -7.53 -4.77
C LEU A 30 2.51 -6.78 -5.64
N ARG A 31 3.01 -5.86 -6.46
CA ARG A 31 2.23 -5.22 -7.49
C ARG A 31 2.33 -6.06 -8.76
N GLU A 32 1.26 -6.75 -9.11
CA GLU A 32 1.24 -7.61 -10.30
C GLU A 32 1.04 -6.81 -11.60
N THR A 33 0.19 -5.78 -11.57
CA THR A 33 -0.15 -4.99 -12.77
C THR A 33 0.61 -3.68 -12.84
N LYS A 34 0.90 -3.24 -14.07
CA LYS A 34 1.67 -2.01 -14.34
C LYS A 34 3.03 -2.02 -13.61
N SER A 35 3.66 -3.19 -13.63
CA SER A 35 4.96 -3.50 -13.04
C SER A 35 5.65 -4.58 -13.91
N PRO A 36 6.96 -4.82 -13.74
CA PRO A 36 7.65 -5.89 -14.44
C PRO A 36 7.45 -7.28 -13.80
N ALA A 37 6.47 -7.47 -12.91
CA ALA A 37 6.35 -8.70 -12.11
C ALA A 37 6.20 -9.97 -12.98
N GLN A 38 5.38 -9.89 -14.03
CA GLN A 38 5.19 -11.00 -14.97
C GLN A 38 6.47 -11.29 -15.79
N ASP A 39 7.10 -10.24 -16.32
CA ASP A 39 8.30 -10.37 -17.16
C ASP A 39 9.49 -10.93 -16.37
N LEU A 40 9.53 -10.67 -15.06
CA LEU A 40 10.53 -11.20 -14.12
C LEU A 40 10.16 -12.58 -13.56
N GLY A 41 9.05 -13.19 -13.98
CA GLY A 41 8.60 -14.50 -13.49
C GLY A 41 8.24 -14.53 -12.01
N LEU A 42 7.86 -13.38 -11.44
CA LEU A 42 7.60 -13.27 -10.00
C LEU A 42 6.20 -13.73 -9.60
N LEU A 43 5.30 -13.99 -10.56
CA LEU A 43 3.90 -14.34 -10.28
C LEU A 43 3.69 -15.81 -9.91
N ASP A 44 4.70 -16.66 -10.10
CA ASP A 44 4.57 -18.09 -9.79
C ASP A 44 4.47 -18.32 -8.27
N ASP A 45 3.59 -19.23 -7.85
CA ASP A 45 3.33 -19.58 -6.44
C ASP A 45 4.57 -20.10 -5.71
N GLY A 46 5.55 -20.64 -6.43
CA GLY A 46 6.79 -21.17 -5.89
C GLY A 46 7.88 -20.13 -5.63
N VAL A 47 7.70 -18.85 -6.04
CA VAL A 47 8.73 -17.83 -5.83
C VAL A 47 8.81 -17.48 -4.33
N PRO A 48 9.99 -17.63 -3.70
CA PRO A 48 10.13 -17.40 -2.26
C PRO A 48 10.11 -15.91 -1.93
N ASP A 49 9.65 -15.60 -0.71
CA ASP A 49 9.56 -14.23 -0.18
C ASP A 49 10.90 -13.46 -0.27
N GLU A 50 12.01 -14.16 -0.09
CA GLU A 50 13.36 -13.60 -0.24
C GLU A 50 13.65 -13.08 -1.65
N THR A 51 13.23 -13.81 -2.68
CA THR A 51 13.37 -13.40 -4.08
C THR A 51 12.47 -12.19 -4.37
N LEU A 52 11.25 -12.19 -3.84
CA LEU A 52 10.34 -11.04 -3.97
C LEU A 52 10.92 -9.78 -3.34
N LEU A 53 11.44 -9.88 -2.11
CA LEU A 53 12.08 -8.76 -1.40
C LEU A 53 13.31 -8.24 -2.15
N ALA A 54 14.15 -9.12 -2.65
CA ALA A 54 15.31 -8.75 -3.47
C ALA A 54 14.87 -7.98 -4.73
N ALA A 55 13.87 -8.50 -5.44
CA ALA A 55 13.34 -7.84 -6.63
C ALA A 55 12.71 -6.48 -6.31
N MET A 56 11.98 -6.34 -5.19
CA MET A 56 11.37 -5.08 -4.75
C MET A 56 12.40 -3.98 -4.48
N MET A 57 13.59 -4.33 -3.98
CA MET A 57 14.67 -3.35 -3.78
C MET A 57 15.26 -2.87 -5.11
N VAL A 58 15.41 -3.77 -6.08
CA VAL A 58 15.93 -3.45 -7.42
C VAL A 58 14.90 -2.68 -8.24
N HIS A 59 13.63 -3.07 -8.14
CA HIS A 59 12.51 -2.48 -8.86
C HIS A 59 11.45 -2.00 -7.87
N PRO A 60 11.59 -0.78 -7.30
CA PRO A 60 10.67 -0.26 -6.29
C PRO A 60 9.19 -0.27 -6.68
N VAL A 61 8.91 -0.20 -7.99
CA VAL A 61 7.56 -0.29 -8.58
C VAL A 61 6.85 -1.62 -8.28
N LEU A 62 7.58 -2.68 -7.92
CA LEU A 62 7.01 -3.98 -7.54
C LEU A 62 6.28 -3.94 -6.19
N VAL A 63 6.47 -2.89 -5.38
CA VAL A 63 5.69 -2.73 -4.13
C VAL A 63 4.37 -2.02 -4.44
N ASN A 64 3.26 -2.63 -4.01
CA ASN A 64 1.94 -2.08 -4.24
C ASN A 64 1.70 -0.79 -3.43
N ARG A 65 0.79 0.07 -3.90
CA ARG A 65 0.62 1.43 -3.36
C ARG A 65 -0.86 1.83 -3.15
N PRO A 66 -1.13 2.78 -2.22
CA PRO A 66 -0.19 3.35 -1.24
C PRO A 66 -0.08 2.49 0.03
N ILE A 67 1.10 2.49 0.66
CA ILE A 67 1.26 2.05 2.05
C ILE A 67 1.22 3.30 2.93
N VAL A 68 0.35 3.32 3.93
CA VAL A 68 0.17 4.45 4.85
C VAL A 68 0.55 4.01 6.26
N CYS A 69 1.35 4.83 6.95
CA CYS A 69 1.80 4.59 8.32
C CYS A 69 1.33 5.75 9.21
N THR A 70 0.64 5.41 10.30
CA THR A 70 0.19 6.36 11.34
C THR A 70 0.42 5.74 12.73
N PRO A 71 0.27 6.49 13.83
CA PRO A 71 0.31 5.93 15.18
C PRO A 71 -0.74 4.83 15.42
N ARG A 72 -1.83 4.80 14.63
CA ARG A 72 -2.88 3.77 14.72
C ARG A 72 -2.52 2.47 13.99
N GLY A 73 -1.47 2.47 13.17
CA GLY A 73 -0.99 1.29 12.46
C GLY A 73 -0.52 1.59 11.04
N VAL A 74 -0.22 0.52 10.31
CA VAL A 74 0.22 0.58 8.90
C VAL A 74 -0.72 -0.27 8.04
N LYS A 75 -1.10 0.21 6.86
CA LYS A 75 -1.89 -0.59 5.88
C LYS A 75 -1.48 -0.28 4.45
N LEU A 76 -1.51 -1.31 3.60
CA LEU A 76 -1.65 -1.15 2.16
C LEU A 76 -3.09 -0.73 1.86
N CYS A 77 -3.31 0.55 1.54
CA CYS A 77 -4.65 1.11 1.42
C CYS A 77 -5.24 0.85 0.04
N ARG A 78 -5.65 -0.41 -0.17
CA ARG A 78 -6.34 -0.88 -1.37
C ARG A 78 -7.58 -1.68 -0.94
N PRO A 79 -8.78 -1.08 -0.99
CA PRO A 79 -9.12 0.18 -1.65
C PRO A 79 -8.70 1.43 -0.84
N SER A 80 -8.70 2.63 -1.44
CA SER A 80 -8.05 3.82 -0.85
C SER A 80 -8.69 4.31 0.46
N GLU A 81 -9.99 4.12 0.62
CA GLU A 81 -10.82 4.46 1.78
C GLU A 81 -10.40 3.72 3.05
N THR A 82 -9.68 2.61 2.96
CA THR A 82 -9.17 1.93 4.17
C THR A 82 -8.19 2.80 4.94
N VAL A 83 -7.66 3.87 4.33
CA VAL A 83 -6.86 4.88 5.03
C VAL A 83 -7.62 5.54 6.17
N LEU A 84 -8.95 5.67 6.05
CA LEU A 84 -9.78 6.31 7.06
C LEU A 84 -9.66 5.58 8.42
N ASP A 85 -9.45 4.26 8.43
CA ASP A 85 -9.23 3.48 9.65
C ASP A 85 -7.96 3.89 10.41
N LEU A 86 -6.99 4.45 9.70
CA LEU A 86 -5.69 4.85 10.26
C LEU A 86 -5.67 6.30 10.75
N LEU A 87 -6.73 7.08 10.50
CA LEU A 87 -6.82 8.47 10.92
C LEU A 87 -7.40 8.59 12.34
N ASP A 88 -6.86 9.50 13.14
CA ASP A 88 -7.42 9.84 14.46
C ASP A 88 -8.75 10.58 14.33
N HIS A 89 -8.84 11.43 13.31
CA HIS A 89 -10.03 12.21 12.98
C HIS A 89 -10.39 12.03 11.52
N LEU A 90 -11.69 11.87 11.25
CA LEU A 90 -12.17 11.85 9.87
C LEU A 90 -12.06 13.26 9.27
N PRO A 91 -11.73 13.38 7.98
CA PRO A 91 -11.76 14.66 7.30
C PRO A 91 -13.21 15.20 7.26
N PRO A 92 -13.38 16.54 7.21
CA PRO A 92 -14.71 17.14 7.13
C PRO A 92 -15.41 16.68 5.84
N GLY A 93 -16.68 16.33 5.98
CA GLY A 93 -17.52 15.99 4.85
C GLY A 93 -18.12 17.22 4.14
N PRO A 94 -18.69 17.05 2.94
CA PRO A 94 -18.72 15.80 2.18
C PRO A 94 -17.38 15.47 1.51
N LEU A 95 -17.00 14.20 1.47
CA LEU A 95 -15.80 13.70 0.77
C LEU A 95 -16.18 12.61 -0.22
N THR A 96 -15.85 12.85 -1.49
CA THR A 96 -16.03 11.88 -2.58
C THR A 96 -14.67 11.48 -3.17
N LYS A 97 -14.56 10.24 -3.63
CA LYS A 97 -13.46 9.80 -4.49
C LYS A 97 -13.54 10.47 -5.87
N GLU A 98 -12.46 10.35 -6.64
CA GLU A 98 -12.38 10.83 -8.03
C GLU A 98 -13.42 10.17 -8.95
N ASP A 99 -13.88 8.97 -8.64
CA ASP A 99 -14.94 8.25 -9.37
C ASP A 99 -16.37 8.66 -8.95
N GLY A 100 -16.51 9.61 -8.01
CA GLY A 100 -17.78 10.08 -7.49
C GLY A 100 -18.35 9.26 -6.33
N GLN A 101 -17.69 8.18 -5.89
CA GLN A 101 -18.13 7.43 -4.71
C GLN A 101 -18.04 8.30 -3.45
N LEU A 102 -19.17 8.50 -2.77
CA LEU A 102 -19.21 9.19 -1.49
C LEU A 102 -18.57 8.32 -0.40
N LEU A 103 -17.62 8.87 0.33
CA LEU A 103 -16.96 8.21 1.47
C LEU A 103 -17.46 8.75 2.80
N ILE A 104 -17.63 10.07 2.88
CA ILE A 104 -18.10 10.76 4.09
C ILE A 104 -19.23 11.71 3.70
N ASP A 105 -20.37 11.60 4.39
CA ASP A 105 -21.54 12.44 4.16
C ASP A 105 -21.36 13.88 4.70
N ALA A 106 -22.34 14.75 4.43
CA ALA A 106 -22.32 16.13 4.92
C ALA A 106 -22.43 16.24 6.45
N GLN A 107 -22.78 15.16 7.14
CA GLN A 107 -22.84 15.06 8.60
C GLN A 107 -21.55 14.49 9.20
N GLY A 108 -20.52 14.23 8.38
CA GLY A 108 -19.21 13.72 8.81
C GLY A 108 -19.19 12.22 9.11
N ARG A 109 -20.20 11.46 8.68
CA ARG A 109 -20.29 10.01 8.90
C ARG A 109 -19.75 9.26 7.69
N ARG A 110 -19.09 8.13 7.95
CA ARG A 110 -18.68 7.21 6.88
C ARG A 110 -19.89 6.53 6.27
N VAL A 111 -19.90 6.42 4.95
CA VAL A 111 -20.99 5.78 4.20
C VAL A 111 -20.53 4.60 3.33
N ALA A 112 -19.21 4.36 3.27
CA ALA A 112 -18.56 3.26 2.57
C ALA A 112 -17.47 2.64 3.44
#